data_AF-A0A972ECQ2-F1
#
_entry.id   AF-A0A972ECQ2-F1
#
_cell.length_a   1.000
_cell.length_b   1.000
_cell.length_c   1.000
_cell.angle_alpha   90.00
_cell.angle_beta   90.00
_cell.angle_gamma   90.00
#
_symmetry.space_group_name_H-M   'P 1'
#
loop_
_entity.id
_entity.type
_entity.pdbx_description
1 polymer ?
#
loop_
_entity_poly.entity_id
_entity_poly.type
_entity_poly.pdbx_seq_one_letter_code
_entity_poly.pdbx_strand_id
1 'polypeptide(L)'
;MDELTLDTEEGPQTLRVGAWLNVDPVRIHRMIVRDKVLQVDTMEVLNPLVSKLRRADPDYYKKFMGLRLVIDYPGYSSGILAKIPFENDPVGFYKWWRKGKHEEKVYLSLGNQVILFQKVAMMDPKMILKKDLEILK
;
A
#
# COMPACT_ATOMS: atom_id res chain seq x y z
N MET A 1 20.82 -6.16 20.37
CA MET A 1 19.96 -6.25 19.18
C MET A 1 19.32 -7.62 19.23
N ASP A 2 18.00 -7.66 19.34
CA ASP A 2 17.30 -8.86 19.78
C ASP A 2 17.35 -9.99 18.75
N GLU A 3 17.37 -11.22 19.25
CA GLU A 3 17.29 -12.45 18.46
C GLU A 3 15.83 -12.89 18.36
N LEU A 4 15.46 -13.46 17.21
CA LEU A 4 14.11 -13.92 16.92
C LEU A 4 14.18 -15.32 16.32
N THR A 5 13.42 -16.24 16.89
CA THR A 5 13.26 -17.60 16.39
C THR A 5 12.00 -17.70 15.55
N LEU A 6 12.11 -18.19 14.31
CA LEU A 6 10.99 -18.41 13.40
C LEU A 6 11.09 -19.80 12.75
N ASP A 7 9.95 -20.45 12.56
CA ASP A 7 9.87 -21.70 11.80
C ASP A 7 10.15 -21.44 10.31
N THR A 8 11.10 -22.16 9.74
CA THR A 8 11.43 -22.12 8.30
C THR A 8 11.20 -23.50 7.68
N GLU A 9 11.38 -23.62 6.36
CA GLU A 9 11.31 -24.91 5.66
C GLU A 9 12.37 -25.91 6.18
N GLU A 10 13.50 -25.41 6.69
CA GLU A 10 14.58 -26.22 7.28
C GLU A 10 14.41 -26.47 8.78
N GLY A 11 13.27 -26.05 9.36
CA GLY A 11 12.99 -26.09 10.79
C GLY A 11 13.15 -24.73 11.50
N PRO A 12 13.03 -24.70 12.84
CA PRO A 12 13.17 -23.47 13.61
C PRO A 12 14.58 -22.89 13.50
N GLN A 13 14.68 -21.63 13.07
CA GLN A 13 15.94 -20.89 13.00
C GLN A 13 15.89 -19.67 13.92
N THR A 14 17.00 -19.39 14.62
CA THR A 14 17.17 -18.18 15.44
C THR A 14 18.18 -17.25 14.78
N LEU A 15 17.74 -16.05 14.42
CA LEU A 15 18.59 -15.02 13.82
C LEU A 15 18.37 -13.67 14.50
N ARG A 16 19.32 -12.75 14.34
CA ARG A 16 19.11 -11.34 14.70
C ARG A 16 17.96 -10.76 13.88
N VAL A 17 17.11 -9.92 14.47
CA VAL A 17 15.98 -9.28 13.77
C VAL A 17 16.41 -8.60 12.46
N GLY A 18 17.57 -7.93 12.45
CA GLY A 18 18.12 -7.29 11.23
C GLY A 18 18.45 -8.28 10.09
N ALA A 19 18.85 -9.51 10.43
CA ALA A 19 19.11 -10.56 9.45
C ALA A 19 17.81 -11.08 8.82
N TRP A 20 16.75 -11.23 9.61
CA TRP A 20 15.43 -11.61 9.11
C TRP A 20 14.87 -10.67 8.06
N LEU A 21 15.25 -9.38 8.08
CA LEU A 21 14.86 -8.42 7.05
C LEU A 21 15.35 -8.80 5.64
N ASN A 22 16.41 -9.62 5.53
CA ASN A 22 16.90 -10.13 4.25
C ASN A 22 16.32 -11.49 3.88
N VAL A 23 15.97 -12.31 4.87
CA VAL A 23 15.48 -13.68 4.67
C VAL A 23 14.00 -13.68 4.32
N ASP A 24 13.17 -13.02 5.14
CA ASP A 24 11.72 -12.95 4.94
C ASP A 24 11.18 -11.58 5.42
N PRO A 25 11.39 -10.51 4.62
CA PRO A 25 10.92 -9.17 4.98
C PRO A 25 9.39 -9.10 5.09
N VAL A 26 8.65 -9.88 4.31
CA VAL A 26 7.18 -9.85 4.33
C VAL A 26 6.64 -10.37 5.65
N ARG A 27 7.16 -11.51 6.15
CA ARG A 27 6.76 -12.05 7.46
C ARG A 27 7.10 -11.10 8.59
N ILE A 28 8.31 -10.53 8.61
CA ILE A 28 8.69 -9.54 9.63
C ILE A 28 7.77 -8.33 9.61
N HIS A 29 7.46 -7.80 8.41
CA HIS A 29 6.54 -6.68 8.30
C HIS A 29 5.12 -7.02 8.79
N ARG A 30 4.60 -8.23 8.51
CA ARG A 30 3.31 -8.68 9.04
C ARG A 30 3.32 -8.75 10.56
N MET A 31 4.36 -9.32 11.15
CA MET A 31 4.51 -9.42 12.61
C MET A 31 4.52 -8.04 13.29
N ILE A 32 5.13 -7.04 12.65
CA ILE A 32 5.18 -5.66 13.16
C ILE A 32 3.83 -4.95 12.97
N VAL A 33 3.33 -4.89 11.74
CA VAL A 33 2.22 -3.98 11.36
C VAL A 33 0.85 -4.62 11.53
N ARG A 34 0.70 -5.89 11.15
CA ARG A 34 -0.60 -6.57 11.15
C ARG A 34 -0.86 -7.27 12.48
N ASP A 35 0.08 -8.11 12.88
CA ASP A 35 -0.11 -9.01 14.02
C ASP A 35 0.28 -8.31 15.33
N LYS A 36 1.12 -7.26 15.25
CA LYS A 36 1.60 -6.44 16.37
C LYS A 36 2.29 -7.27 17.47
N VAL A 37 2.90 -8.37 17.08
CA VAL A 37 3.63 -9.30 17.97
C VAL A 37 5.11 -8.97 18.06
N LEU A 38 5.61 -8.08 17.20
CA LEU A 38 7.00 -7.64 17.19
C LEU A 38 7.06 -6.10 17.22
N GLN A 39 7.60 -5.55 18.28
CA GLN A 39 7.91 -4.11 18.38
C GLN A 39 9.37 -3.89 18.03
N VAL A 40 9.63 -2.93 17.15
CA VAL A 40 10.99 -2.65 16.66
C VAL A 40 11.23 -1.15 16.60
N ASP A 41 12.50 -0.75 16.62
CA ASP A 41 12.86 0.61 16.34
C ASP A 41 12.49 1.00 14.89
N THR A 42 11.85 2.16 14.75
CA THR A 42 11.33 2.62 13.46
C THR A 42 12.45 2.99 12.49
N MET A 43 13.51 3.63 12.98
CA MET A 43 14.61 4.11 12.14
C MET A 43 15.55 2.97 11.75
N GLU A 44 15.89 2.09 12.69
CA GLU A 44 16.85 1.01 12.48
C GLU A 44 16.25 -0.19 11.74
N VAL A 45 14.94 -0.46 11.90
CA VAL A 45 14.30 -1.68 11.38
C VAL A 45 13.21 -1.37 10.38
N LEU A 46 12.21 -0.54 10.73
CA LEU A 46 11.03 -0.34 9.87
C LEU A 46 11.38 0.38 8.56
N ASN A 47 12.18 1.44 8.60
CA ASN A 47 12.56 2.19 7.40
C ASN A 47 13.37 1.33 6.39
N PRO A 48 14.43 0.59 6.80
CA PRO A 48 15.11 -0.34 5.90
C PRO A 48 14.21 -1.45 5.38
N LEU A 49 13.30 -1.95 6.22
CA LEU A 49 12.35 -3.00 5.85
C LEU A 49 11.44 -2.57 4.69
N VAL A 50 10.90 -1.36 4.71
CA VAL A 50 10.06 -0.82 3.63
C VAL A 50 10.75 -0.89 2.26
N SER A 51 12.04 -0.55 2.21
CA SER A 51 12.83 -0.64 0.97
C SER A 51 13.07 -2.07 0.51
N LYS A 52 13.18 -3.03 1.44
CA LYS A 52 13.33 -4.46 1.13
C LYS A 52 12.03 -5.09 0.67
N LEU A 53 10.89 -4.70 1.25
CA LEU A 53 9.56 -5.16 0.82
C LEU A 53 9.32 -4.91 -0.67
N ARG A 54 9.68 -3.72 -1.18
CA ARG A 54 9.53 -3.39 -2.60
C ARG A 54 10.24 -4.38 -3.52
N ARG A 55 11.39 -4.92 -3.10
CA ARG A 55 12.18 -5.88 -3.89
C ARG A 55 11.72 -7.32 -3.72
N ALA A 56 11.35 -7.69 -2.49
CA ALA A 56 10.94 -9.06 -2.17
C ALA A 56 9.53 -9.38 -2.70
N ASP A 57 8.58 -8.47 -2.53
CA ASP A 57 7.21 -8.64 -2.99
C ASP A 57 6.61 -7.26 -3.38
N PRO A 58 6.72 -6.88 -4.67
CA PRO A 58 6.21 -5.60 -5.17
C PRO A 58 4.70 -5.41 -4.95
N ASP A 59 3.92 -6.49 -5.00
CA ASP A 59 2.46 -6.43 -4.84
C ASP A 59 2.06 -6.25 -3.37
N TYR A 60 2.73 -6.94 -2.45
CA TYR A 60 2.58 -6.72 -1.02
C TYR A 60 2.97 -5.29 -0.65
N TYR A 61 4.12 -4.81 -1.13
CA TYR A 61 4.58 -3.44 -0.92
C TYR A 61 3.54 -2.42 -1.42
N LYS A 62 3.03 -2.61 -2.63
CA LYS A 62 2.00 -1.74 -3.21
C LYS A 62 0.73 -1.71 -2.37
N LYS A 63 0.25 -2.87 -1.91
CA LYS A 63 -0.94 -2.96 -1.02
C LYS A 63 -0.71 -2.26 0.31
N PHE A 64 0.48 -2.43 0.91
CA PHE A 64 0.87 -1.77 2.14
C PHE A 64 0.97 -0.24 1.99
N MET A 65 1.58 0.22 0.90
CA MET A 65 1.77 1.66 0.66
C MET A 65 0.46 2.34 0.29
N GLY A 66 -0.33 1.74 -0.60
CA GLY A 66 -1.61 2.26 -1.07
C GLY A 66 -1.48 3.71 -1.56
N LEU A 67 -2.26 4.62 -0.97
CA LEU A 67 -2.24 6.06 -1.28
C LEU A 67 -0.91 6.76 -0.94
N ARG A 68 0.01 6.13 -0.22
CA ARG A 68 1.35 6.67 0.07
C ARG A 68 2.34 6.44 -1.08
N LEU A 69 1.93 5.78 -2.16
CA LEU A 69 2.77 5.65 -3.36
C LEU A 69 2.90 6.99 -4.08
N VAL A 70 4.10 7.24 -4.59
CA VAL A 70 4.36 8.33 -5.52
C VAL A 70 3.97 7.87 -6.93
N ILE A 71 3.16 8.67 -7.61
CA ILE A 71 2.64 8.40 -8.95
C ILE A 71 2.88 9.56 -9.91
N ASP A 72 2.95 9.22 -11.19
CA ASP A 72 2.92 10.19 -12.28
C ASP A 72 1.45 10.54 -12.59
N TYR A 73 0.97 11.60 -11.94
CA TYR A 73 -0.40 12.10 -12.11
C TYR A 73 -0.41 13.35 -13.03
N PRO A 74 -1.33 13.43 -14.01
CA PRO A 74 -1.39 14.56 -14.93
C PRO A 74 -1.50 15.93 -14.23
N GLY A 75 -0.81 16.93 -14.76
CA GLY A 75 -0.80 18.29 -14.19
C GLY A 75 0.29 18.54 -13.15
N TYR A 76 1.07 17.52 -12.78
CA TYR A 76 2.24 17.67 -11.91
C TYR A 76 3.53 17.46 -12.70
N SER A 77 4.53 18.30 -12.44
CA SER A 77 5.85 18.27 -13.10
C SER A 77 6.75 17.14 -12.60
N SER A 78 6.44 16.56 -11.45
CA SER A 78 7.15 15.44 -10.82
C SER A 78 6.17 14.46 -10.20
N GLY A 79 6.66 13.28 -9.85
CA GLY A 79 5.87 12.30 -9.10
C GLY A 79 5.26 12.91 -7.83
N ILE A 80 4.01 12.57 -7.56
CA ILE A 80 3.24 13.08 -6.40
C ILE A 80 2.65 11.92 -5.59
N LEU A 81 2.51 12.10 -4.28
CA LEU A 81 1.80 11.13 -3.43
C LEU A 81 0.36 10.98 -3.93
N ALA A 82 -0.06 9.74 -4.22
CA ALA A 82 -1.40 9.42 -4.71
C ALA A 82 -2.52 9.93 -3.78
N LYS A 83 -2.24 10.05 -2.49
CA LYS A 83 -3.12 10.68 -1.50
C LYS A 83 -3.56 12.09 -1.92
N ILE A 84 -2.66 12.89 -2.52
CA ILE A 84 -2.94 14.29 -2.85
C ILE A 84 -4.05 14.41 -3.91
N PRO A 85 -3.94 13.82 -5.12
CA PRO A 85 -5.03 13.87 -6.09
C PRO A 85 -6.27 13.10 -5.61
N PHE A 86 -6.12 12.02 -4.85
CA PHE A 86 -7.26 11.32 -4.24
C PHE A 86 -8.11 12.23 -3.34
N GLU A 87 -7.47 13.13 -2.58
CA GLU A 87 -8.17 14.05 -1.66
C GLU A 87 -8.67 15.32 -2.37
N ASN A 88 -7.82 15.93 -3.20
CA ASN A 88 -8.04 17.27 -3.75
C ASN A 88 -8.73 17.28 -5.13
N ASP A 89 -8.60 16.19 -5.89
CA ASP A 89 -9.21 16.04 -7.22
C ASP A 89 -9.79 14.62 -7.37
N PRO A 90 -10.80 14.23 -6.57
CA PRO A 90 -11.32 12.86 -6.56
C PRO A 90 -11.92 12.45 -7.92
N VAL A 91 -12.51 13.38 -8.67
CA VAL A 91 -13.08 13.11 -10.01
C VAL A 91 -11.97 12.85 -11.02
N GLY A 92 -10.95 13.71 -11.08
CA GLY A 92 -9.78 13.48 -11.94
C GLY A 92 -9.02 12.23 -11.54
N PHE A 93 -8.83 12.00 -10.24
CA PHE A 93 -8.14 10.83 -9.72
C PHE A 93 -8.89 9.55 -10.08
N TYR A 94 -10.22 9.51 -9.93
CA TYR A 94 -11.03 8.38 -10.38
C TYR A 94 -10.92 8.16 -11.89
N LYS A 95 -10.96 9.22 -12.70
CA LYS A 95 -10.79 9.12 -14.16
C LYS A 95 -9.43 8.52 -14.50
N TRP A 96 -8.35 9.00 -13.88
CA TRP A 96 -7.00 8.47 -14.09
C TRP A 96 -6.86 7.02 -13.60
N TRP A 97 -7.25 6.75 -12.35
CA TRP A 97 -7.05 5.47 -11.69
C TRP A 97 -7.93 4.37 -12.29
N ARG A 98 -9.23 4.63 -12.43
CA ARG A 98 -10.24 3.62 -12.78
C ARG A 98 -10.51 3.55 -14.27
N LYS A 99 -10.71 4.69 -14.93
CA LYS A 99 -10.98 4.72 -16.38
C LYS A 99 -9.69 4.66 -17.21
N GLY A 100 -8.63 5.26 -16.71
CA GLY A 100 -7.28 5.20 -17.30
C GLY A 100 -6.57 3.87 -17.09
N LYS A 101 -7.16 2.93 -16.35
CA LYS A 101 -6.61 1.60 -16.04
C LYS A 101 -5.23 1.69 -15.38
N HIS A 102 -5.19 2.36 -14.24
CA HIS A 102 -3.98 2.54 -13.42
C HIS A 102 -4.13 1.92 -12.02
N GLU A 103 -5.03 0.95 -11.86
CA GLU A 103 -5.22 0.23 -10.61
C GLU A 103 -3.98 -0.57 -10.19
N GLU A 104 -3.13 -0.94 -11.15
CA GLU A 104 -1.83 -1.58 -10.91
C GLU A 104 -0.79 -0.63 -10.32
N LYS A 105 -0.94 0.69 -10.51
CA LYS A 105 -0.02 1.72 -10.01
C LYS A 105 -0.30 2.10 -8.56
N VAL A 106 -1.57 2.07 -8.14
CA VAL A 106 -1.99 2.41 -6.77
C VAL A 106 -3.05 1.43 -6.31
N TYR A 107 -2.75 0.72 -5.23
CA TYR A 107 -3.77 -0.07 -4.56
C TYR A 107 -4.67 0.80 -3.71
N LEU A 108 -6.00 0.68 -3.92
CA LEU A 108 -7.00 1.21 -3.02
C LEU A 108 -7.66 0.05 -2.26
N SER A 109 -7.64 0.11 -0.92
CA SER A 109 -8.48 -0.75 -0.09
C SER A 109 -9.96 -0.51 -0.39
N LEU A 110 -10.82 -1.47 -0.05
CA LEU A 110 -12.26 -1.31 -0.26
C LEU A 110 -12.80 -0.02 0.38
N GLY A 111 -12.35 0.33 1.59
CA GLY A 111 -12.73 1.59 2.24
C GLY A 111 -12.34 2.83 1.44
N ASN A 112 -11.13 2.87 0.89
CA ASN A 112 -10.70 3.99 0.03
C ASN A 112 -11.46 4.02 -1.30
N GLN A 113 -11.82 2.86 -1.86
CA GLN A 113 -12.66 2.78 -3.05
C GLN A 113 -14.04 3.36 -2.78
N VAL A 114 -14.69 2.98 -1.68
CA VAL A 114 -16.00 3.53 -1.27
C VAL A 114 -15.92 5.04 -1.10
N ILE A 115 -14.90 5.57 -0.40
CA ILE A 115 -14.70 7.01 -0.23
C ILE A 115 -14.58 7.71 -1.59
N LEU A 116 -13.74 7.19 -2.49
CA LEU A 116 -13.56 7.77 -3.82
C LEU A 116 -14.86 7.75 -4.61
N PHE A 117 -15.55 6.62 -4.64
CA PHE A 117 -16.78 6.43 -5.41
C PHE A 117 -17.91 7.31 -4.88
N GLN A 118 -18.05 7.46 -3.55
CA GLN A 118 -19.00 8.39 -2.95
C GLN A 118 -18.71 9.84 -3.36
N LYS A 119 -17.46 10.29 -3.25
CA LYS A 119 -17.07 11.65 -3.68
C LYS A 119 -17.37 11.89 -5.16
N VAL A 120 -17.00 10.95 -6.02
CA VAL A 120 -17.26 11.06 -7.47
C VAL A 120 -18.76 11.06 -7.75
N ALA A 121 -19.54 10.18 -7.13
CA ALA A 121 -20.98 10.13 -7.30
C ALA A 121 -21.68 11.42 -6.85
N MET A 122 -21.16 12.09 -5.81
CA MET A 122 -21.69 13.38 -5.34
C MET A 122 -21.27 14.55 -6.25
N MET A 123 -20.04 14.56 -6.75
CA MET A 123 -19.47 15.68 -7.51
C MET A 123 -19.80 15.61 -9.01
N ASP A 124 -19.73 14.42 -9.60
CA ASP A 124 -20.07 14.15 -11.00
C ASP A 124 -20.63 12.72 -11.16
N PRO A 125 -21.94 12.53 -10.93
CA PRO A 125 -22.60 11.23 -11.04
C PRO A 125 -22.50 10.58 -12.43
N LYS A 126 -22.24 11.36 -13.49
CA LYS A 126 -22.10 10.81 -14.84
C LYS A 126 -20.71 10.22 -15.06
N MET A 127 -19.74 10.58 -14.22
CA MET A 127 -18.38 10.07 -14.31
C MET A 127 -18.28 8.65 -13.78
N ILE A 128 -19.03 8.28 -12.75
CA ILE A 128 -18.89 6.98 -12.09
C ILE A 128 -19.45 5.82 -12.94
N LEU A 129 -18.74 4.71 -13.00
CA LEU A 129 -19.17 3.50 -13.69
C LEU A 129 -20.28 2.79 -12.90
N LYS A 130 -21.24 2.17 -13.60
CA LYS A 130 -22.35 1.43 -12.97
C LYS A 130 -21.86 0.37 -11.97
N LYS A 131 -20.82 -0.39 -12.32
CA LYS A 131 -20.21 -1.40 -11.43
C LYS A 131 -19.62 -0.81 -10.14
N ASP A 132 -19.13 0.43 -10.19
CA ASP A 132 -18.52 1.09 -9.03
C ASP A 132 -19.61 1.75 -8.16
N LEU A 133 -20.73 2.15 -8.76
CA LEU A 133 -21.96 2.54 -8.04
C LEU A 133 -22.57 1.36 -7.27
N GLU A 134 -22.50 0.15 -7.81
CA GLU A 134 -23.01 -1.06 -7.13
C GLU A 134 -22.26 -1.36 -5.83
N ILE A 135 -20.99 -0.95 -5.71
CA ILE A 135 -20.19 -1.08 -4.48
C ILE A 135 -20.69 -0.13 -3.37
N LEU A 136 -21.47 0.91 -3.72
CA LEU A 136 -22.03 1.86 -2.75
C LEU A 136 -23.39 1.44 -2.18
N LYS A 137 -23.97 0.34 -2.70
CA LYS A 137 -25.26 -0.19 -2.25
C LYS A 137 -25.07 -1.24 -1.16
#